data_AF-J9GGU8-F1
#
_entry.id   AF-J9GGU8-F1
#
_cell.length_a   1.000
_cell.length_b   1.000
_cell.length_c   1.000
_cell.angle_alpha   90.00
_cell.angle_beta   90.00
_cell.angle_gamma   90.00
#
_symmetry.space_group_name_H-M   'P 1'
#
loop_
_entity.id
_entity.type
_entity.pdbx_description
1 polymer ?
#
loop_
_entity_poly.entity_id
_entity_poly.type
_entity_poly.pdbx_seq_one_letter_code
_entity_poly.pdbx_strand_id
1 'polypeptide(L)' 'PNYRQFDLPSASDIRRTLHWTPNAFTDENGEYHLIFFTNAREQQTLDISVRGLTRNGEWLEWN' A
#
# COMPACT_ATOMS: atom_id res chain seq x y z
N PRO A 1 7.73 15.42 -3.46
CA PRO A 1 6.83 16.25 -2.60
C PRO A 1 7.47 16.43 -1.22
N ASN A 2 7.46 17.65 -0.67
CA ASN A 2 7.96 17.91 0.68
C ASN A 2 6.82 17.72 1.69
N TYR A 3 6.76 16.54 2.31
CA TYR A 3 5.71 16.18 3.29
C TYR A 3 5.89 16.86 4.67
N ARG A 4 6.87 17.75 4.83
CA ARG A 4 7.15 18.49 6.09
C ARG A 4 6.54 19.88 6.14
N GLN A 5 5.92 20.35 5.05
CA GLN A 5 5.22 21.64 5.02
C GLN A 5 3.72 21.37 4.91
N PHE A 6 2.95 22.08 5.73
CA PHE A 6 1.52 21.93 6.04
C PHE A 6 0.56 22.16 4.85
N ASP A 7 0.84 21.63 3.67
CA ASP A 7 -0.17 21.54 2.62
C ASP A 7 -1.12 20.38 2.97
N LEU A 8 -2.12 20.68 3.79
CA LEU A 8 -3.24 19.77 4.01
C LEU A 8 -3.90 19.46 2.64
N PRO A 9 -4.16 18.19 2.32
CA PRO A 9 -4.74 17.80 1.03
C PRO A 9 -6.04 18.56 0.76
N SER A 10 -6.09 19.30 -0.34
CA SER A 10 -7.32 19.98 -0.78
C SER A 10 -8.28 18.99 -1.47
N ALA A 11 -9.49 19.45 -1.82
CA ALA A 11 -10.45 18.64 -2.59
C ALA A 11 -9.98 18.24 -3.99
N SER A 12 -9.07 19.00 -4.56
CA SER A 12 -8.45 18.70 -5.84
C SER A 12 -7.15 17.90 -5.73
N ASP A 13 -6.72 17.56 -4.51
CA ASP A 13 -5.52 16.75 -4.33
C ASP A 13 -5.78 15.29 -4.69
N ILE A 14 -5.40 14.92 -5.91
CA ILE A 14 -5.50 13.58 -6.47
C ILE A 14 -4.21 12.77 -6.33
N ARG A 15 -3.20 13.27 -5.59
CA ARG A 15 -1.96 12.52 -5.35
C ARG A 15 -2.30 11.24 -4.60
N ARG A 16 -1.79 10.10 -5.07
CA ARG A 16 -2.01 8.77 -4.50
C ARG A 16 -0.71 8.31 -3.85
N THR A 17 -0.80 7.72 -2.66
CA THR A 17 0.35 7.06 -2.04
C THR A 17 0.62 5.74 -2.77
N LEU A 18 1.68 5.69 -3.57
CA LEU A 18 2.20 4.43 -4.11
C LEU A 18 3.13 3.82 -3.07
N HIS A 19 2.76 2.66 -2.52
CA HIS A 19 3.63 1.87 -1.67
C HIS A 19 4.15 0.68 -2.48
N TRP A 20 5.47 0.58 -2.59
CA TRP A 20 6.14 -0.52 -3.27
C TRP A 20 7.25 -1.06 -2.36
N THR A 21 7.07 -2.30 -1.88
CA THR A 21 8.03 -2.98 -1.00
C THR A 21 8.36 -4.35 -1.57
N PRO A 22 9.42 -4.47 -2.39
CA PRO A 22 9.71 -5.72 -3.11
C PRO A 22 10.34 -6.81 -2.23
N ASN A 23 10.85 -6.43 -1.05
CA ASN A 23 11.51 -7.34 -0.11
C ASN A 23 10.70 -7.45 1.19
N ALA A 24 9.39 -7.63 1.07
CA ALA A 24 8.52 -7.91 2.20
C ALA A 24 8.56 -9.41 2.54
N PHE A 25 8.64 -9.71 3.83
CA PHE A 25 8.56 -11.07 4.35
C PHE A 25 7.46 -11.14 5.39
N THR A 26 6.76 -12.26 5.41
CA THR A 26 5.83 -12.55 6.50
C THR A 26 6.59 -12.84 7.77
N ASP A 27 5.93 -12.62 8.90
CA ASP A 27 6.43 -13.03 10.21
C ASP A 27 6.36 -14.56 10.41
N GLU A 28 6.65 -15.01 11.63
CA GLU A 28 6.62 -16.42 12.02
C GLU A 28 5.23 -17.06 11.94
N ASN A 29 4.16 -16.27 11.92
CA ASN A 29 2.78 -16.72 11.76
C ASN A 29 2.32 -16.71 10.30
N GLY A 30 3.16 -16.24 9.38
CA GLY A 30 2.81 -16.09 7.97
C GLY A 30 2.03 -14.79 7.67
N GLU A 31 2.09 -13.80 8.56
CA GLU A 31 1.38 -12.53 8.41
C GLU A 31 2.30 -11.39 7.96
N TYR A 32 1.75 -10.44 7.19
CA TYR A 32 2.42 -9.19 6.86
C TYR A 32 1.42 -8.04 6.94
N HIS A 33 1.71 -7.05 7.77
CA HIS A 33 0.80 -5.95 8.08
C HIS A 33 1.27 -4.65 7.43
N LEU A 34 0.39 -4.01 6.65
CA LEU A 34 0.64 -2.71 6.03
C LEU A 34 -0.37 -1.69 6.54
N ILE A 35 0.13 -0.54 7.00
CA ILE A 35 -0.71 0.60 7.39
C ILE A 35 -0.52 1.72 6.37
N PHE A 36 -1.60 2.09 5.70
CA PHE A 36 -1.60 3.16 4.72
C PHE A 36 -2.18 4.44 5.32
N PHE A 37 -1.41 5.52 5.25
CA PHE A 37 -1.93 6.88 5.46
C PHE A 37 -2.23 7.47 4.08
N THR A 38 -3.51 7.69 3.81
CA THR A 38 -3.97 8.18 2.51
C THR A 38 -4.90 9.38 2.70
N ASN A 39 -5.03 10.17 1.64
CA ASN A 39 -6.05 11.22 1.50
C ASN A 39 -7.39 10.66 0.99
N ALA A 40 -7.65 9.35 1.15
CA ALA A 40 -8.88 8.74 0.70
C ALA A 40 -10.10 9.45 1.31
N ARG A 41 -11.07 9.76 0.45
CA ARG A 41 -12.34 10.38 0.80
C ARG A 41 -13.44 9.34 0.81
N GLU A 42 -14.60 9.67 1.36
CA GLU A 42 -15.75 8.74 1.49
C GLU A 42 -16.12 8.00 0.19
N GLN A 43 -15.85 8.59 -0.99
CA GLN A 43 -16.16 8.01 -2.30
C GLN A 43 -14.95 7.37 -3.00
N GLN A 44 -13.79 7.26 -2.34
CA GLN A 44 -12.60 6.66 -2.91
C GLN A 44 -12.37 5.27 -2.33
N THR A 45 -12.12 4.31 -3.21
CA THR A 45 -11.66 2.97 -2.84
C THR A 45 -10.15 2.87 -3.02
N LEU A 46 -9.52 2.12 -2.13
CA LEU A 46 -8.14 1.66 -2.32
C LEU A 46 -8.18 0.45 -3.25
N ASP A 47 -7.33 0.49 -4.27
CA ASP A 47 -7.05 -0.63 -5.15
C ASP A 47 -5.72 -1.23 -4.69
N ILE A 48 -5.73 -2.51 -4.32
CA ILE A 48 -4.59 -3.18 -3.68
C ILE A 48 -4.35 -4.49 -4.42
N SER A 49 -3.18 -4.60 -5.05
CA SER A 49 -2.67 -5.85 -5.61
C SER A 49 -1.53 -6.39 -4.76
N VAL A 50 -1.57 -7.67 -4.41
CA VAL A 50 -0.49 -8.35 -3.69
C VAL A 50 0.01 -9.49 -4.56
N ARG A 51 1.33 -9.52 -4.78
CA ARG A 51 2.03 -10.61 -5.47
C ARG A 51 3.15 -11.12 -4.59
N GLY A 52 3.27 -12.44 -4.50
CA GLY A 52 4.28 -13.09 -3.68
C GLY A 52 4.76 -14.39 -4.27
N LEU A 53 5.88 -14.88 -3.73
CA LEU A 53 6.46 -16.17 -4.06
C LEU A 53 6.52 -17.01 -2.79
N THR A 54 6.01 -18.24 -2.82
CA THR A 54 6.13 -19.16 -1.69
C THR A 54 7.55 -19.71 -1.58
N ARG A 55 7.88 -20.33 -0.44
CA ARG A 55 9.16 -21.04 -0.27
C ARG A 55 9.37 -22.16 -1.29
N ASN A 56 8.28 -22.69 -1.86
CA ASN A 56 8.31 -23.74 -2.87
C ASN A 56 8.45 -23.17 -4.30
N GLY A 57 8.52 -21.84 -4.46
CA GLY A 57 8.63 -21.18 -5.75
C GLY A 57 7.30 -21.00 -6.48
N GLU A 58 6.17 -21.11 -5.79
CA GLU A 58 4.85 -20.91 -6.37
C GLU A 58 4.45 -19.44 -6.30
N TRP A 59 3.82 -18.94 -7.37
CA TRP A 59 3.31 -17.57 -7.40
C TRP A 59 1.94 -17.47 -6.71
N LEU A 60 1.79 -16.44 -5.89
CA LEU A 60 0.52 -16.02 -5.31
C LEU A 60 0.17 -14.63 -5.85
N GLU A 61 -1.07 -14.46 -6.28
CA GLU A 61 -1.59 -13.17 -6.73
C GLU A 61 -2.99 -12.95 -6.15
N TRP A 62 -3.22 -11.73 -5.65
CA TRP A 62 -4.51 -11.29 -5.15
C TRP A 62 -4.74 -9.84 -5.59
N ASN A 63 -5.93 -9.58 -6.16
CA ASN A 63 -6.39 -8.30 -6.69
C ASN A 63 -7.87 -8.11 -6.35
#